data_AF-A0A6A5KC90-F1
#
_entry.id   AF-A0A6A5KC90-F1
#
_cell.length_a   1.000
_cell.length_b   1.000
_cell.length_c   1.000
_cell.angle_alpha   90.00
_cell.angle_beta   90.00
_cell.angle_gamma   90.00
#
_symmetry.space_group_name_H-M   'P 1'
#
loop_
_entity.id
_entity.type
_entity.pdbx_description
1 polymer ?
#
loop_
_entity_poly.entity_id
_entity_poly.type
_entity_poly.pdbx_seq_one_letter_code
_entity_poly.pdbx_strand_id
1 'polypeptide(L)'
;MNAVEQAKEMIEPLPTKGKEFWTALQPFGSCLGASTLIYHALHDAIPNHPDPQVAKYADTVQLLTCAKHATSETQYHVIVALCFDTFALTIDHPLHPTAFKVPLGCDFAMTPYIPLFSEKGQERFSYFVTDEEDGGIYMLTMHSTINSYPALSFTPMHVDATVAQLAIPAASKRKPLKGTSEQDEGVLLPPRKYVSVRMLLDEEPRCIASTPLHGKFLITALRVQVDFGEPALLFQIPRADWLDRAQGRAWVDRVRLFEGYVEECEATVHVVLRLGATTRSAPCRREREQIEMLGALAEAFGLEKEVIEDMVDAIYRAWVPYRGMSFCVCS
;
A
#
# COMPACT_ATOMS: atom_id res chain seq x y z
N MET A 1 -13.66 13.28 -17.45
CA MET A 1 -13.41 11.86 -17.75
C MET A 1 -13.20 11.18 -16.40
N ASN A 2 -14.09 10.28 -15.99
CA ASN A 2 -13.96 9.62 -14.68
C ASN A 2 -13.07 8.36 -14.85
N ALA A 3 -12.52 7.84 -13.75
CA ALA A 3 -11.65 6.66 -13.75
C ALA A 3 -12.31 5.40 -14.35
N VAL A 4 -13.65 5.34 -14.39
CA VAL A 4 -14.42 4.27 -15.03
C VAL A 4 -14.39 4.36 -16.56
N GLU A 5 -14.35 5.58 -17.13
CA GLU A 5 -14.19 5.75 -18.58
C GLU A 5 -12.75 5.53 -19.04
N GLN A 6 -11.75 5.91 -18.22
CA GLN A 6 -10.35 5.56 -18.48
C GLN A 6 -10.12 4.03 -18.40
N ALA A 7 -10.78 3.33 -17.48
CA ALA A 7 -10.69 1.87 -17.37
C ALA A 7 -11.38 1.12 -18.53
N LYS A 8 -12.40 1.72 -19.15
CA LYS A 8 -13.12 1.13 -20.30
C LYS A 8 -12.34 1.22 -21.61
N GLU A 9 -11.46 2.22 -21.75
CA GLU A 9 -10.60 2.38 -22.93
C GLU A 9 -9.30 1.54 -22.86
N MET A 10 -9.04 0.84 -21.75
CA MET A 10 -7.82 0.04 -21.51
C MET A 10 -7.99 -1.48 -21.71
N ILE A 11 -9.05 -1.94 -22.40
CA ILE A 11 -9.23 -3.37 -22.71
C ILE A 11 -8.61 -3.67 -24.10
N GLU A 12 -7.30 -3.52 -24.19
CA GLU A 12 -6.50 -4.39 -25.07
C GLU A 12 -6.15 -5.67 -24.30
N PRO A 13 -5.87 -6.81 -24.97
CA PRO A 13 -5.53 -8.05 -24.26
C PRO A 13 -4.28 -7.82 -23.42
N LEU A 14 -4.44 -7.80 -22.09
CA LEU A 14 -3.38 -7.42 -21.17
C LEU A 14 -2.29 -8.50 -21.13
N PRO A 15 -1.00 -8.12 -21.18
CA PRO A 15 0.07 -9.10 -21.32
C PRO A 15 0.34 -9.83 -20.00
N THR A 16 0.42 -11.15 -20.08
CA THR A 16 0.42 -12.05 -18.92
C THR A 16 1.80 -12.28 -18.28
N LYS A 17 2.88 -11.58 -18.71
CA LYS A 17 4.23 -11.75 -18.13
C LYS A 17 5.10 -10.49 -18.17
N GLY A 18 5.82 -10.23 -17.07
CA GLY A 18 6.96 -9.30 -17.06
C GLY A 18 6.61 -7.81 -16.93
N LYS A 19 7.44 -6.96 -17.55
CA LYS A 19 7.43 -5.48 -17.43
C LYS A 19 6.07 -4.84 -17.74
N GLU A 20 5.27 -5.47 -18.60
CA GLU A 20 3.97 -4.97 -19.09
C GLU A 20 2.84 -5.01 -18.05
N PHE A 21 2.80 -6.02 -17.17
CA PHE A 21 1.87 -6.06 -16.02
C PHE A 21 2.07 -4.84 -15.11
N TRP A 22 3.33 -4.49 -14.86
CA TRP A 22 3.69 -3.33 -14.05
C TRP A 22 3.38 -2.02 -14.76
N THR A 23 3.58 -1.95 -16.08
CA THR A 23 3.19 -0.79 -16.90
C THR A 23 1.68 -0.55 -16.88
N ALA A 24 0.84 -1.59 -16.86
CA ALA A 24 -0.62 -1.43 -16.74
C ALA A 24 -1.07 -0.85 -15.38
N LEU A 25 -0.23 -0.97 -14.34
CA LEU A 25 -0.43 -0.39 -13.02
C LEU A 25 0.34 0.93 -12.82
N GLN A 26 0.98 1.48 -13.86
CA GLN A 26 1.75 2.71 -13.67
C GLN A 26 0.84 3.95 -13.52
N PRO A 27 1.25 4.93 -12.70
CA PRO A 27 2.43 4.92 -11.83
C PRO A 27 2.21 4.22 -10.47
N PHE A 28 0.98 3.78 -10.14
CA PHE A 28 0.68 3.14 -8.85
C PHE A 28 -0.24 1.91 -8.95
N GLY A 29 0.19 0.80 -8.34
CA GLY A 29 -0.66 -0.37 -8.08
C GLY A 29 -1.26 -0.33 -6.68
N SER A 30 -2.59 -0.24 -6.56
CA SER A 30 -3.28 -0.53 -5.29
C SER A 30 -3.37 -2.04 -5.06
N CYS A 31 -3.59 -2.48 -3.81
CA CYS A 31 -3.85 -3.91 -3.54
C CYS A 31 -5.05 -4.43 -4.34
N LEU A 32 -6.06 -3.60 -4.55
CA LEU A 32 -7.18 -3.89 -5.45
C LEU A 32 -6.71 -4.08 -6.90
N GLY A 33 -6.02 -3.10 -7.47
CA GLY A 33 -5.60 -3.14 -8.88
C GLY A 33 -4.67 -4.33 -9.17
N ALA A 34 -3.68 -4.55 -8.31
CA ALA A 34 -2.75 -5.67 -8.44
C ALA A 34 -3.49 -7.02 -8.35
N SER A 35 -4.35 -7.19 -7.35
CA SER A 35 -5.08 -8.44 -7.16
C SER A 35 -6.11 -8.69 -8.27
N THR A 36 -6.79 -7.65 -8.78
CA THR A 36 -7.70 -7.78 -9.92
C THR A 36 -6.96 -8.23 -11.19
N LEU A 37 -5.80 -7.64 -11.50
CA LEU A 37 -5.01 -8.09 -12.65
C LEU A 37 -4.52 -9.54 -12.49
N ILE A 38 -4.04 -9.93 -11.31
CA ILE A 38 -3.62 -11.30 -11.03
C ILE A 38 -4.81 -12.26 -11.19
N TYR A 39 -5.98 -11.89 -10.67
CA TYR A 39 -7.20 -12.68 -10.77
C TYR A 39 -7.57 -12.95 -12.24
N HIS A 40 -7.62 -11.91 -13.08
CA HIS A 40 -7.91 -12.07 -14.50
C HIS A 40 -6.85 -12.90 -15.22
N ALA A 41 -5.56 -12.65 -14.95
CA ALA A 41 -4.48 -13.41 -15.56
C ALA A 41 -4.55 -14.91 -15.20
N LEU A 42 -4.94 -15.26 -13.97
CA LEU A 42 -5.11 -16.66 -13.55
C LEU A 42 -6.36 -17.29 -14.16
N HIS A 43 -7.46 -16.55 -14.25
CA HIS A 43 -8.70 -17.00 -14.93
C HIS A 43 -8.49 -17.24 -16.42
N ASP A 44 -7.58 -16.49 -17.07
CA ASP A 44 -7.20 -16.75 -18.46
C ASP A 44 -6.20 -17.91 -18.57
N ALA A 45 -5.22 -17.99 -17.68
CA ALA A 45 -4.12 -18.94 -17.80
C ALA A 45 -4.46 -20.36 -17.33
N ILE A 46 -5.23 -20.52 -16.26
CA ILE A 46 -5.48 -21.84 -15.65
C ILE A 46 -6.34 -22.74 -16.56
N PRO A 47 -7.50 -22.31 -17.10
CA PRO A 47 -8.30 -23.14 -18.01
C PRO A 47 -7.52 -23.58 -19.26
N ASN A 48 -6.62 -22.72 -19.74
CA ASN A 48 -5.82 -22.94 -20.93
C ASN A 48 -4.46 -23.61 -20.64
N HIS A 49 -4.25 -24.08 -19.41
CA HIS A 49 -2.99 -24.70 -19.02
C HIS A 49 -2.79 -26.06 -19.74
N PRO A 50 -1.59 -26.37 -20.26
CA PRO A 50 -1.35 -27.63 -20.98
C PRO A 50 -1.60 -28.91 -20.17
N ASP A 51 -1.49 -28.82 -18.84
CA ASP A 51 -1.83 -29.91 -17.92
C ASP A 51 -3.32 -29.84 -17.53
N PRO A 52 -4.16 -30.82 -17.93
CA PRO A 52 -5.58 -30.87 -17.56
C PRO A 52 -5.82 -30.94 -16.05
N GLN A 53 -4.85 -31.42 -15.26
CA GLN A 53 -4.96 -31.44 -13.80
C GLN A 53 -4.90 -30.05 -13.19
N VAL A 54 -4.33 -29.07 -13.90
CA VAL A 54 -4.32 -27.67 -13.47
C VAL A 54 -5.62 -26.98 -13.88
N ALA A 55 -6.09 -27.23 -15.10
CA ALA A 55 -7.28 -26.57 -15.66
C ALA A 55 -8.54 -26.74 -14.79
N LYS A 56 -8.70 -27.88 -14.12
CA LYS A 56 -9.83 -28.14 -13.19
C LYS A 56 -9.90 -27.18 -11.99
N TYR A 57 -8.84 -26.43 -11.71
CA TYR A 57 -8.79 -25.49 -10.60
C TYR A 57 -9.16 -24.05 -10.98
N ALA A 58 -9.54 -23.79 -12.23
CA ALA A 58 -9.93 -22.45 -12.68
C ALA A 58 -11.02 -21.84 -11.79
N ASP A 59 -12.05 -22.62 -11.47
CA ASP A 59 -13.18 -22.18 -10.65
C ASP A 59 -12.83 -21.98 -9.16
N THR A 60 -11.63 -22.40 -8.73
CA THR A 60 -11.16 -22.19 -7.36
C THR A 60 -10.51 -20.82 -7.15
N VAL A 61 -10.18 -20.11 -8.23
CA VAL A 61 -9.54 -18.79 -8.17
C VAL A 61 -10.55 -17.75 -7.73
N GLN A 62 -10.32 -17.18 -6.57
CA GLN A 62 -11.18 -16.18 -5.95
C GLN A 62 -10.42 -14.88 -5.73
N LEU A 63 -11.06 -13.76 -6.05
CA LEU A 63 -10.65 -12.46 -5.56
C LEU A 63 -11.32 -12.27 -4.20
N LEU A 64 -10.54 -12.05 -3.14
CA LEU A 64 -11.05 -11.91 -1.78
C LEU A 64 -10.75 -10.53 -1.20
N THR A 65 -11.67 -10.00 -0.40
CA THR A 65 -11.52 -8.72 0.30
C THR A 65 -11.84 -8.88 1.78
N CYS A 66 -11.13 -8.15 2.64
CA CYS A 66 -11.42 -8.11 4.08
C CYS A 66 -12.38 -7.00 4.51
N ALA A 67 -12.76 -6.10 3.60
CA ALA A 67 -13.68 -5.03 3.91
C ALA A 67 -15.06 -5.32 3.33
N LYS A 68 -16.08 -5.29 4.19
CA LYS A 68 -17.48 -5.15 3.74
C LYS A 68 -17.70 -3.80 3.05
N HIS A 69 -17.00 -2.75 3.54
CA HIS A 69 -16.94 -1.42 2.94
C HIS A 69 -15.54 -0.81 3.15
N ALA A 70 -14.91 -0.25 2.12
CA ALA A 70 -13.69 0.52 2.32
C ALA A 70 -14.05 1.88 2.95
N THR A 71 -13.60 2.10 4.18
CA THR A 71 -13.67 3.38 4.84
C THR A 71 -12.27 3.80 5.24
N SER A 72 -12.11 5.06 5.62
CA SER A 72 -10.88 5.55 6.24
C SER A 72 -10.61 4.97 7.64
N GLU A 73 -11.48 4.11 8.15
CA GLU A 73 -11.46 3.49 9.48
C GLU A 73 -11.38 1.96 9.42
N THR A 74 -11.73 1.36 8.28
CA THR A 74 -11.63 -0.08 8.08
C THR A 74 -10.35 -0.40 7.31
N GLN A 75 -9.62 -1.42 7.79
CA GLN A 75 -8.51 -1.96 7.03
C GLN A 75 -9.06 -2.59 5.74
N TYR A 76 -8.69 -1.99 4.61
CA TYR A 76 -9.07 -2.46 3.29
C TYR A 76 -7.89 -3.16 2.64
N HIS A 77 -8.08 -4.43 2.29
CA HIS A 77 -7.09 -5.22 1.61
C HIS A 77 -7.75 -6.23 0.67
N VAL A 78 -7.14 -6.44 -0.49
CA VAL A 78 -7.63 -7.36 -1.51
C VAL A 78 -6.50 -8.28 -1.92
N ILE A 79 -6.81 -9.57 -1.96
CA ILE A 79 -5.88 -10.64 -2.31
C ILE A 79 -6.53 -11.55 -3.36
N VAL A 80 -5.71 -12.37 -3.99
CA VAL A 80 -6.20 -13.52 -4.75
C VAL A 80 -5.92 -14.78 -3.95
N ALA A 81 -6.87 -15.71 -3.91
CA ALA A 81 -6.67 -17.00 -3.26
C ALA A 81 -7.32 -18.14 -4.05
N LEU A 82 -6.77 -19.34 -3.91
CA LEU A 82 -7.40 -20.58 -4.29
C LEU A 82 -7.67 -21.38 -3.01
N CYS A 83 -8.93 -21.59 -2.69
CA CYS A 83 -9.37 -22.26 -1.46
C CYS A 83 -9.64 -23.74 -1.73
N PHE A 84 -8.94 -24.63 -1.03
CA PHE A 84 -9.07 -26.09 -1.14
C PHE A 84 -9.44 -26.69 0.22
N ASP A 85 -9.91 -27.94 0.22
CA ASP A 85 -10.38 -28.61 1.45
C ASP A 85 -9.32 -28.79 2.54
N THR A 86 -8.04 -28.66 2.19
CA THR A 86 -6.92 -28.90 3.13
C THR A 86 -5.95 -27.73 3.23
N PHE A 87 -6.10 -26.70 2.40
CA PHE A 87 -5.26 -25.50 2.41
C PHE A 87 -5.83 -24.39 1.53
N ALA A 88 -5.38 -23.16 1.73
CA ALA A 88 -5.51 -22.09 0.77
C ALA A 88 -4.15 -21.80 0.11
N LEU A 89 -4.14 -21.51 -1.19
CA LEU A 89 -3.02 -20.87 -1.86
C LEU A 89 -3.33 -19.37 -1.95
N THR A 90 -2.54 -18.53 -1.29
CA THR A 90 -2.76 -17.08 -1.24
C THR A 90 -1.72 -16.35 -2.06
N ILE A 91 -2.17 -15.33 -2.79
CA ILE A 91 -1.35 -14.42 -3.57
C ILE A 91 -1.68 -13.00 -3.11
N ASP A 92 -0.79 -12.46 -2.28
CA ASP A 92 -0.86 -11.10 -1.78
C ASP A 92 0.37 -10.34 -2.26
N HIS A 93 0.42 -10.05 -3.57
CA HIS A 93 1.58 -9.41 -4.18
C HIS A 93 2.01 -8.09 -3.48
N PRO A 94 1.08 -7.22 -3.01
CA PRO A 94 1.43 -6.01 -2.25
C PRO A 94 2.20 -6.26 -0.95
N LEU A 95 2.03 -7.42 -0.30
CA LEU A 95 2.70 -7.75 0.98
C LEU A 95 3.69 -8.92 0.90
N HIS A 96 3.61 -9.78 -0.11
CA HIS A 96 4.50 -10.92 -0.34
C HIS A 96 4.85 -11.06 -1.83
N PRO A 97 6.12 -11.32 -2.20
CA PRO A 97 6.49 -11.43 -3.62
C PRO A 97 6.08 -12.73 -4.29
N THR A 98 5.78 -13.77 -3.51
CA THR A 98 5.42 -15.09 -4.03
C THR A 98 4.08 -15.53 -3.49
N ALA A 99 3.41 -16.42 -4.23
CA ALA A 99 2.30 -17.18 -3.68
C ALA A 99 2.78 -18.02 -2.48
N PHE A 100 1.88 -18.24 -1.52
CA PHE A 100 2.17 -19.05 -0.33
C PHE A 100 0.99 -19.95 0.03
N LYS A 101 1.27 -21.04 0.76
CA LYS A 101 0.29 -22.03 1.18
C LYS A 101 -0.05 -21.82 2.66
N VAL A 102 -1.34 -21.78 2.97
CA VAL A 102 -1.89 -21.74 4.33
C VAL A 102 -2.65 -23.05 4.59
N PRO A 103 -2.08 -24.03 5.30
CA PRO A 103 -2.76 -25.30 5.60
C PRO A 103 -4.01 -25.08 6.46
N LEU A 104 -5.02 -25.96 6.30
CA LEU A 104 -6.23 -25.92 7.12
C LEU A 104 -5.89 -26.12 8.62
N GLY A 105 -6.47 -25.28 9.47
CA GLY A 105 -6.22 -25.24 10.91
C GLY A 105 -4.85 -24.68 11.29
N CYS A 106 -4.09 -24.15 10.34
CA CYS A 106 -2.76 -23.61 10.56
C CYS A 106 -2.67 -22.13 10.18
N ASP A 107 -1.55 -21.51 10.58
CA ASP A 107 -1.19 -20.16 10.21
C ASP A 107 0.01 -20.15 9.27
N PHE A 108 0.03 -19.19 8.34
CA PHE A 108 1.22 -18.78 7.62
C PHE A 108 1.64 -17.38 8.11
N ALA A 109 2.84 -17.28 8.68
CA ALA A 109 3.40 -16.00 9.09
C ALA A 109 4.12 -15.35 7.90
N MET A 110 3.66 -14.16 7.50
CA MET A 110 4.27 -13.41 6.41
C MET A 110 5.70 -12.99 6.75
N THR A 111 6.47 -12.62 5.74
CA THR A 111 7.75 -11.95 5.98
C THR A 111 7.48 -10.71 6.86
N PRO A 112 8.24 -10.50 7.96
CA PRO A 112 8.10 -9.30 8.75
C PRO A 112 8.28 -8.04 7.88
N TYR A 113 7.82 -6.90 8.34
CA TYR A 113 8.04 -5.60 7.71
C TYR A 113 8.12 -4.55 8.81
N ILE A 114 8.74 -3.39 8.56
CA ILE A 114 8.80 -2.32 9.58
C ILE A 114 7.74 -1.30 9.21
N PRO A 115 6.55 -1.25 9.84
CA PRO A 115 5.55 -0.21 9.56
C PRO A 115 6.10 1.19 9.85
N LEU A 116 5.39 2.21 9.38
CA LEU A 116 5.79 3.61 9.57
C LEU A 116 5.87 4.04 11.04
N PHE A 117 5.13 3.38 11.93
CA PHE A 117 4.98 3.78 13.34
C PHE A 117 5.16 2.62 14.32
N SER A 118 5.88 1.57 13.95
CA SER A 118 6.20 0.48 14.88
C SER A 118 7.52 -0.19 14.50
N GLU A 119 8.19 -0.79 15.49
CA GLU A 119 9.50 -1.44 15.31
C GLU A 119 9.44 -2.65 14.37
N LYS A 120 8.35 -3.42 14.40
CA LYS A 120 8.20 -4.62 13.57
C LYS A 120 6.75 -5.02 13.43
N GLY A 121 6.34 -5.24 12.20
CA GLY A 121 5.07 -5.82 11.80
C GLY A 121 5.19 -7.16 11.15
N GLN A 122 4.16 -7.96 11.34
CA GLN A 122 4.00 -9.23 10.68
C GLN A 122 2.51 -9.50 10.57
N GLU A 123 2.05 -9.73 9.34
CA GLU A 123 0.71 -10.26 9.12
C GLU A 123 0.80 -11.79 9.19
N ARG A 124 -0.26 -12.42 9.68
CA ARG A 124 -0.41 -13.87 9.71
C ARG A 124 -1.73 -14.21 9.03
N PHE A 125 -1.69 -15.18 8.14
CA PHE A 125 -2.87 -15.70 7.47
C PHE A 125 -3.27 -17.01 8.13
N SER A 126 -4.55 -17.15 8.45
CA SER A 126 -5.10 -18.39 9.03
C SER A 126 -6.21 -18.92 8.14
N TYR A 127 -6.28 -20.23 7.97
CA TYR A 127 -7.30 -20.88 7.15
C TYR A 127 -8.01 -21.97 7.95
N PHE A 128 -9.33 -21.88 8.10
CA PHE A 128 -10.12 -22.79 8.93
C PHE A 128 -11.56 -22.93 8.43
N VAL A 129 -12.30 -23.90 8.98
CA VAL A 129 -13.74 -24.07 8.73
C VAL A 129 -14.50 -23.40 9.88
N THR A 130 -15.48 -22.56 9.57
CA THR A 130 -16.39 -22.00 10.58
C THR A 130 -17.50 -22.99 10.91
N ASP A 131 -17.90 -23.05 12.18
CA ASP A 131 -19.07 -23.81 12.62
C ASP A 131 -20.35 -23.04 12.28
N GLU A 132 -20.76 -23.06 11.01
CA GLU A 132 -22.11 -22.62 10.60
C GLU A 132 -23.03 -23.85 10.41
N GLU A 133 -24.31 -23.70 10.74
CA GLU A 133 -25.30 -24.79 10.87
C GLU A 133 -25.47 -25.66 9.60
N ASP A 134 -25.00 -25.21 8.43
CA ASP A 134 -25.17 -25.84 7.11
C ASP A 134 -23.85 -26.29 6.44
N GLY A 135 -22.97 -26.98 7.18
CA GLY A 135 -21.87 -27.75 6.57
C GLY A 135 -20.50 -27.09 6.54
N GLY A 136 -20.33 -26.00 7.30
CA GLY A 136 -19.05 -25.32 7.52
C GLY A 136 -18.50 -24.55 6.33
N ILE A 137 -18.10 -23.30 6.56
CA ILE A 137 -17.56 -22.43 5.50
C ILE A 137 -16.05 -22.30 5.69
N TYR A 138 -15.29 -22.58 4.63
CA TYR A 138 -13.86 -22.30 4.62
C TYR A 138 -13.61 -20.79 4.67
N MET A 139 -12.89 -20.35 5.69
CA MET A 139 -12.58 -18.94 5.92
C MET A 139 -11.07 -18.73 5.96
N LEU A 140 -10.61 -17.78 5.16
CA LEU A 140 -9.26 -17.22 5.24
C LEU A 140 -9.33 -15.92 6.05
N THR A 141 -8.45 -15.76 7.03
CA THR A 141 -8.33 -14.53 7.80
C THR A 141 -6.92 -13.98 7.75
N MET A 142 -6.76 -12.70 8.02
CA MET A 142 -5.46 -12.06 8.27
C MET A 142 -5.48 -11.36 9.62
N HIS A 143 -4.47 -11.63 10.44
CA HIS A 143 -4.26 -10.94 11.71
C HIS A 143 -2.89 -10.26 11.74
N SER A 144 -2.89 -9.03 12.24
CA SER A 144 -1.66 -8.28 12.47
C SER A 144 -1.13 -8.59 13.86
N THR A 145 0.16 -8.91 13.99
CA THR A 145 0.78 -9.14 15.31
C THR A 145 1.00 -7.85 16.11
N ILE A 146 0.90 -6.68 15.47
CA ILE A 146 1.16 -5.38 16.10
C ILE A 146 -0.09 -4.83 16.77
N ASN A 147 -1.23 -5.01 16.10
CA ASN A 147 -2.45 -4.35 16.49
C ASN A 147 -3.38 -5.35 17.17
N SER A 148 -4.02 -4.93 18.24
CA SER A 148 -5.08 -5.70 18.91
C SER A 148 -6.40 -5.70 18.12
N TYR A 149 -6.36 -5.42 16.81
CA TYR A 149 -7.56 -5.46 15.98
C TYR A 149 -8.01 -6.92 15.84
N PRO A 150 -9.33 -7.15 15.77
CA PRO A 150 -9.85 -8.47 15.40
C PRO A 150 -9.26 -8.93 14.06
N ALA A 151 -9.08 -10.24 13.93
CA ALA A 151 -8.67 -10.83 12.66
C ALA A 151 -9.65 -10.41 11.55
N LEU A 152 -9.09 -10.06 10.41
CA LEU A 152 -9.82 -9.63 9.23
C LEU A 152 -10.24 -10.86 8.43
N SER A 153 -11.55 -11.12 8.36
CA SER A 153 -12.09 -12.21 7.53
C SER A 153 -12.17 -11.80 6.07
N PHE A 154 -11.62 -12.63 5.19
CA PHE A 154 -11.73 -12.45 3.74
C PHE A 154 -13.01 -13.11 3.21
N THR A 155 -13.69 -12.38 2.33
CA THR A 155 -14.88 -12.87 1.62
C THR A 155 -14.74 -12.69 0.11
N PRO A 156 -15.36 -13.55 -0.70
CA PRO A 156 -15.39 -13.38 -2.16
C PRO A 156 -15.85 -11.98 -2.56
N MET A 157 -15.14 -11.39 -3.50
CA MET A 157 -15.36 -10.04 -3.99
C MET A 157 -16.03 -10.09 -5.35
N HIS A 158 -17.12 -9.32 -5.53
CA HIS A 158 -17.72 -9.10 -6.85
C HIS A 158 -17.02 -7.93 -7.53
N VAL A 159 -16.09 -8.21 -8.46
CA VAL A 159 -15.20 -7.21 -9.09
C VAL A 159 -15.95 -5.96 -9.53
N ASP A 160 -17.01 -6.08 -10.34
CA ASP A 160 -17.72 -4.91 -10.90
C ASP A 160 -18.38 -4.04 -9.83
N ALA A 161 -19.15 -4.65 -8.92
CA ALA A 161 -19.82 -3.96 -7.83
C ALA A 161 -18.81 -3.30 -6.89
N THR A 162 -17.70 -3.98 -6.63
CA THR A 162 -16.68 -3.50 -5.72
C THR A 162 -15.79 -2.43 -6.35
N VAL A 163 -15.38 -2.53 -7.61
CA VAL A 163 -14.65 -1.46 -8.32
C VAL A 163 -15.50 -0.19 -8.34
N ALA A 164 -16.80 -0.28 -8.64
CA ALA A 164 -17.70 0.86 -8.58
C ALA A 164 -17.82 1.49 -7.17
N GLN A 165 -17.75 0.68 -6.11
CA GLN A 165 -17.87 1.12 -4.72
C GLN A 165 -16.54 1.48 -4.03
N LEU A 166 -15.39 1.05 -4.55
CA LEU A 166 -14.10 1.12 -3.86
C LEU A 166 -13.04 1.93 -4.59
N ALA A 167 -13.11 2.04 -5.92
CA ALA A 167 -12.13 2.80 -6.70
C ALA A 167 -12.11 4.30 -6.36
N ILE A 168 -13.17 4.82 -5.72
CA ILE A 168 -13.36 6.25 -5.50
C ILE A 168 -13.87 6.60 -4.08
N PRO A 169 -14.82 5.87 -3.45
CA PRO A 169 -15.41 6.34 -2.20
C PRO A 169 -14.47 6.42 -1.00
N ALA A 170 -13.58 5.45 -0.75
CA ALA A 170 -12.61 5.55 0.35
C ALA A 170 -11.47 6.54 0.08
N ALA A 171 -11.14 6.74 -1.20
CA ALA A 171 -10.22 7.79 -1.63
C ALA A 171 -10.82 9.19 -1.43
N SER A 172 -12.12 9.33 -1.69
CA SER A 172 -12.88 10.59 -1.59
C SER A 172 -13.50 10.85 -0.22
N LYS A 173 -13.48 9.87 0.70
CA LYS A 173 -13.92 10.06 2.09
C LYS A 173 -13.13 11.19 2.69
N ARG A 174 -13.86 12.16 3.25
CA ARG A 174 -13.27 13.23 4.04
C ARG A 174 -13.54 12.96 5.51
N LYS A 175 -12.55 13.21 6.34
CA LYS A 175 -12.65 13.12 7.79
C LYS A 175 -12.57 14.52 8.40
N PRO A 176 -13.28 14.78 9.50
CA PRO A 176 -13.05 15.97 10.29
C PRO A 176 -11.58 15.99 10.73
N LEU A 177 -10.96 17.16 10.68
CA LEU A 177 -9.61 17.39 11.19
C LEU A 177 -9.57 16.99 12.67
N LYS A 178 -8.54 16.24 13.08
CA LYS A 178 -8.42 15.79 14.47
C LYS A 178 -8.38 17.03 15.39
N GLY A 179 -9.25 17.05 16.40
CA GLY A 179 -9.34 18.15 17.36
C GLY A 179 -10.38 19.23 17.02
N THR A 180 -11.10 19.15 15.89
CA THR A 180 -12.29 19.97 15.66
C THR A 180 -13.54 19.26 16.19
N SER A 181 -14.46 20.00 16.82
CA SER A 181 -15.71 19.41 17.32
C SER A 181 -16.59 18.92 16.15
N GLU A 182 -17.37 17.85 16.35
CA GLU A 182 -18.32 17.37 15.34
C GLU A 182 -19.46 18.36 15.04
N GLN A 183 -19.61 19.39 15.88
CA GLN A 183 -20.70 20.37 15.80
C GLN A 183 -20.30 21.63 15.02
N ASP A 184 -19.00 21.90 14.88
CA ASP A 184 -18.52 22.95 13.99
C ASP A 184 -18.57 22.42 12.53
N GLU A 185 -18.85 23.28 11.55
CA GLU A 185 -18.67 22.96 10.12
C GLU A 185 -17.17 22.73 9.83
N GLY A 186 -16.66 21.61 10.32
CA GLY A 186 -15.24 21.35 10.47
C GLY A 186 -14.52 21.19 9.15
N VAL A 187 -13.21 21.33 9.22
CA VAL A 187 -12.33 21.07 8.09
C VAL A 187 -12.41 19.59 7.72
N LEU A 188 -12.98 19.30 6.55
CA LEU A 188 -13.14 17.96 6.02
C LEU A 188 -12.01 17.66 5.02
N LEU A 189 -11.01 16.89 5.45
CA LEU A 189 -9.83 16.56 4.65
C LEU A 189 -9.79 15.08 4.29
N PRO A 190 -9.15 14.70 3.18
CA PRO A 190 -8.88 13.30 2.90
C PRO A 190 -8.10 12.64 4.05
N PRO A 191 -8.30 11.34 4.32
CA PRO A 191 -7.48 10.62 5.30
C PRO A 191 -6.04 10.49 4.81
N ARG A 192 -5.14 10.12 5.73
CA ARG A 192 -3.76 9.73 5.40
C ARG A 192 -3.72 8.69 4.29
N LYS A 193 -2.77 8.84 3.37
CA LYS A 193 -2.51 7.90 2.27
C LYS A 193 -1.07 7.42 2.36
N TYR A 194 -0.82 6.24 1.81
CA TYR A 194 0.47 5.56 1.89
C TYR A 194 0.86 5.00 0.53
N VAL A 195 2.13 5.17 0.18
CA VAL A 195 2.78 4.54 -0.96
C VAL A 195 3.97 3.76 -0.43
N SER A 196 4.14 2.52 -0.89
CA SER A 196 5.30 1.69 -0.59
C SER A 196 5.99 1.32 -1.89
N VAL A 197 7.30 1.55 -1.96
CA VAL A 197 8.16 1.25 -3.11
C VAL A 197 9.06 0.10 -2.72
N ARG A 198 9.19 -0.89 -3.61
CA ARG A 198 10.04 -2.05 -3.43
C ARG A 198 11.26 -1.96 -4.33
N MET A 199 12.39 -2.49 -3.84
CA MET A 199 13.63 -2.58 -4.60
C MET A 199 14.34 -3.90 -4.32
N LEU A 200 15.22 -4.30 -5.23
CA LEU A 200 16.10 -5.45 -5.08
C LEU A 200 17.47 -4.98 -4.58
N LEU A 201 17.94 -5.58 -3.49
CA LEU A 201 19.33 -5.44 -3.02
C LEU A 201 20.16 -6.65 -3.47
N ASP A 202 21.43 -6.40 -3.77
CA ASP A 202 22.39 -7.46 -4.15
C ASP A 202 22.89 -8.25 -2.92
N GLU A 203 22.82 -7.64 -1.74
CA GLU A 203 23.24 -8.22 -0.47
C GLU A 203 22.06 -8.37 0.47
N GLU A 204 22.10 -9.37 1.34
CA GLU A 204 21.08 -9.57 2.37
C GLU A 204 21.06 -8.38 3.35
N PRO A 205 19.89 -7.74 3.57
CA PRO A 205 19.75 -6.75 4.62
C PRO A 205 19.78 -7.39 6.01
N ARG A 206 20.27 -6.65 6.99
CA ARG A 206 20.43 -7.11 8.37
C ARG A 206 19.36 -6.58 9.31
N CYS A 207 18.85 -5.39 9.04
CA CYS A 207 17.98 -4.64 9.94
C CYS A 207 16.55 -4.57 9.39
N ILE A 208 16.37 -4.53 8.07
CA ILE A 208 15.07 -4.61 7.42
C ILE A 208 14.77 -6.03 6.95
N ALA A 209 13.50 -6.40 6.99
CA ALA A 209 13.07 -7.68 6.46
C ALA A 209 13.19 -7.72 4.93
N SER A 210 13.50 -8.90 4.42
CA SER A 210 13.61 -9.15 2.99
C SER A 210 13.16 -10.54 2.60
N THR A 211 12.89 -10.70 1.31
CA THR A 211 12.59 -11.99 0.72
C THR A 211 13.60 -12.28 -0.40
N PRO A 212 14.31 -13.42 -0.35
CA PRO A 212 15.17 -13.83 -1.46
C PRO A 212 14.38 -13.96 -2.76
N LEU A 213 14.83 -13.31 -3.83
CA LEU A 213 14.19 -13.34 -5.14
C LEU A 213 15.26 -13.30 -6.23
N HIS A 214 15.39 -14.40 -6.98
CA HIS A 214 16.33 -14.53 -8.12
C HIS A 214 17.79 -14.17 -7.79
N GLY A 215 18.30 -14.62 -6.64
CA GLY A 215 19.68 -14.34 -6.21
C GLY A 215 19.89 -12.92 -5.65
N LYS A 216 18.82 -12.14 -5.50
CA LYS A 216 18.79 -10.84 -4.83
C LYS A 216 17.82 -10.88 -3.65
N PHE A 217 17.67 -9.75 -2.96
CA PHE A 217 16.78 -9.60 -1.81
C PHE A 217 15.78 -8.49 -2.06
N LEU A 218 14.49 -8.84 -2.16
CA LEU A 218 13.42 -7.87 -2.30
C LEU A 218 13.10 -7.26 -0.94
N ILE A 219 13.06 -5.92 -0.90
CA ILE A 219 12.75 -5.14 0.29
C ILE A 219 11.67 -4.10 -0.01
N THR A 220 11.03 -3.58 1.04
CA THR A 220 10.34 -2.28 0.96
C THR A 220 11.39 -1.18 1.21
N ALA A 221 11.78 -0.46 0.17
CA ALA A 221 12.91 0.47 0.20
C ALA A 221 12.51 1.91 0.47
N LEU A 222 11.25 2.27 0.21
CA LEU A 222 10.72 3.58 0.54
C LEU A 222 9.25 3.45 0.92
N ARG A 223 8.84 4.17 1.96
CA ARG A 223 7.42 4.44 2.21
C ARG A 223 7.17 5.92 2.29
N VAL A 224 6.14 6.38 1.60
CA VAL A 224 5.70 7.76 1.63
C VAL A 224 4.31 7.80 2.25
N GLN A 225 4.17 8.53 3.35
CA GLN A 225 2.88 8.91 3.89
C GLN A 225 2.53 10.33 3.44
N VAL A 226 1.32 10.49 2.92
CA VAL A 226 0.68 11.79 2.67
C VAL A 226 -0.29 12.07 3.81
N ASP A 227 0.01 13.07 4.63
CA ASP A 227 -0.91 13.55 5.67
C ASP A 227 -1.55 14.87 5.21
N PHE A 228 -2.88 14.84 5.06
CA PHE A 228 -3.64 16.04 4.70
C PHE A 228 -3.99 16.86 5.94
N GLY A 229 -4.20 16.22 7.10
CA GLY A 229 -4.58 16.90 8.34
C GLY A 229 -3.42 17.67 8.94
N GLU A 230 -2.24 17.06 8.94
CA GLU A 230 -0.97 17.74 9.11
C GLU A 230 -0.32 17.87 7.73
N PRO A 231 -0.52 18.97 6.98
CA PRO A 231 -0.08 19.07 5.58
C PRO A 231 1.42 18.78 5.43
N ALA A 232 1.75 17.52 5.19
CA ALA A 232 3.11 17.00 5.26
C ALA A 232 3.25 15.69 4.49
N LEU A 233 4.48 15.45 4.02
CA LEU A 233 4.93 14.15 3.53
C LEU A 233 5.95 13.58 4.51
N LEU A 234 5.81 12.29 4.83
CA LEU A 234 6.79 11.55 5.61
C LEU A 234 7.36 10.42 4.77
N PHE A 235 8.69 10.44 4.60
CA PHE A 235 9.45 9.41 3.90
C PHE A 235 10.13 8.52 4.93
N GLN A 236 9.88 7.21 4.89
CA GLN A 236 10.64 6.22 5.64
C GLN A 236 11.55 5.45 4.70
N ILE A 237 12.85 5.49 4.98
CA ILE A 237 13.88 4.84 4.17
C ILE A 237 14.78 3.94 5.05
N PRO A 238 15.32 2.83 4.51
CA PRO A 238 16.27 2.01 5.22
C PRO A 238 17.58 2.74 5.50
N ARG A 239 18.01 2.68 6.76
CA ARG A 239 19.25 3.33 7.21
C ARG A 239 20.46 2.43 7.02
N ALA A 240 20.66 1.45 7.91
CA ALA A 240 21.83 0.59 7.89
C ALA A 240 21.92 -0.27 6.61
N ASP A 241 20.78 -0.61 6.02
CA ASP A 241 20.71 -1.50 4.86
C ASP A 241 20.72 -0.80 3.50
N TRP A 242 20.63 0.53 3.47
CA TRP A 242 20.68 1.28 2.21
C TRP A 242 21.45 2.59 2.36
N LEU A 243 21.00 3.51 3.24
CA LEU A 243 21.56 4.85 3.38
C LEU A 243 23.05 4.82 3.77
N ASP A 244 23.42 4.00 4.75
CA ASP A 244 24.80 3.87 5.22
C ASP A 244 25.66 2.94 4.33
N ARG A 245 25.05 2.22 3.38
CA ARG A 245 25.74 1.35 2.41
C ARG A 245 26.26 2.14 1.21
N ALA A 246 27.01 1.47 0.33
CA ALA A 246 27.57 2.09 -0.87
C ALA A 246 26.49 2.69 -1.79
N GLN A 247 25.33 2.03 -1.88
CA GLN A 247 24.20 2.44 -2.73
C GLN A 247 23.60 3.79 -2.28
N GLY A 248 23.41 3.99 -0.97
CA GLY A 248 22.82 5.22 -0.41
C GLY A 248 23.83 6.29 -0.01
N ARG A 249 25.14 6.02 -0.09
CA ARG A 249 26.19 6.89 0.45
C ARG A 249 26.12 8.35 -0.02
N ALA A 250 25.77 8.57 -1.29
CA ALA A 250 25.63 9.91 -1.87
C ALA A 250 24.50 10.74 -1.22
N TRP A 251 23.59 10.10 -0.50
CA TRP A 251 22.43 10.71 0.15
C TRP A 251 22.62 11.00 1.63
N VAL A 252 23.63 10.40 2.29
CA VAL A 252 23.81 10.47 3.75
C VAL A 252 23.78 11.90 4.26
N ASP A 253 24.63 12.77 3.72
CA ASP A 253 24.73 14.16 4.18
C ASP A 253 23.48 14.96 3.83
N ARG A 254 22.91 14.75 2.63
CA ARG A 254 21.70 15.46 2.19
C ARG A 254 20.49 15.12 3.05
N VAL A 255 20.33 13.84 3.41
CA VAL A 255 19.25 13.36 4.27
C VAL A 255 19.45 13.84 5.71
N ARG A 256 20.65 13.72 6.27
CA ARG A 256 20.94 14.14 7.67
C ARG A 256 20.84 15.65 7.88
N LEU A 257 21.15 16.44 6.87
CA LEU A 257 21.01 17.91 6.92
C LEU A 257 19.58 18.38 6.60
N PHE A 258 18.67 17.47 6.26
CA PHE A 258 17.28 17.84 6.01
C PHE A 258 16.60 18.22 7.33
N GLU A 259 15.88 19.34 7.35
CA GLU A 259 15.27 19.90 8.56
C GLU A 259 14.31 18.93 9.28
N GLY A 260 13.60 18.10 8.51
CA GLY A 260 12.69 17.08 9.04
C GLY A 260 13.32 15.70 9.22
N TYR A 261 14.65 15.57 9.29
CA TYR A 261 15.32 14.31 9.56
C TYR A 261 15.04 13.82 10.98
N VAL A 262 14.58 12.57 11.10
CA VAL A 262 14.38 11.88 12.37
C VAL A 262 14.97 10.48 12.26
N GLU A 263 15.88 10.15 13.17
CA GLU A 263 16.42 8.81 13.29
C GLU A 263 15.53 8.00 14.24
N GLU A 264 14.76 7.07 13.70
CA GLU A 264 13.86 6.23 14.51
C GLU A 264 14.60 5.07 15.17
N CYS A 265 15.38 4.33 14.38
CA CYS A 265 16.16 3.21 14.86
C CYS A 265 17.33 2.90 13.91
N GLU A 266 18.04 1.78 14.16
CA GLU A 266 19.12 1.32 13.26
C GLU A 266 18.59 0.93 11.87
N ALA A 267 17.34 0.47 11.78
CA ALA A 267 16.76 -0.04 10.54
C ALA A 267 16.26 1.08 9.61
N THR A 268 15.68 2.16 10.16
CA THR A 268 15.00 3.19 9.36
C THR A 268 15.27 4.60 9.84
N VAL A 269 15.25 5.56 8.91
CA VAL A 269 15.12 6.99 9.20
C VAL A 269 13.86 7.55 8.56
N HIS A 270 13.32 8.61 9.16
CA HIS A 270 12.22 9.40 8.64
C HIS A 270 12.72 10.76 8.13
N VAL A 271 12.13 11.21 7.03
CA VAL A 271 12.34 12.55 6.49
C VAL A 271 10.97 13.21 6.29
N VAL A 272 10.70 14.28 7.05
CA VAL A 272 9.39 14.92 7.09
C VAL A 272 9.41 16.28 6.39
N LEU A 273 8.72 16.39 5.26
CA LEU A 273 8.44 17.66 4.60
C LEU A 273 7.15 18.24 5.14
N ARG A 274 7.21 19.32 5.91
CA ARG A 274 6.04 20.09 6.36
C ARG A 274 5.72 21.19 5.35
N LEU A 275 4.44 21.33 5.01
CA LEU A 275 3.95 22.28 4.02
C LEU A 275 3.05 23.34 4.65
N GLY A 276 3.21 24.58 4.22
CA GLY A 276 2.39 25.72 4.61
C GLY A 276 1.04 25.77 3.89
N ALA A 277 0.43 24.62 3.56
CA ALA A 277 -0.81 24.54 2.79
C ALA A 277 -2.02 25.16 3.51
N THR A 278 -1.98 25.23 4.85
CA THR A 278 -3.01 25.90 5.67
C THR A 278 -3.10 27.40 5.43
N THR A 279 -1.99 28.04 5.04
CA THR A 279 -1.89 29.50 4.88
C THR A 279 -1.60 29.94 3.45
N ARG A 280 -1.11 29.04 2.59
CA ARG A 280 -0.63 29.38 1.23
C ARG A 280 -1.27 28.51 0.16
N SER A 281 -1.29 29.05 -1.06
CA SER A 281 -1.81 28.36 -2.25
C SER A 281 -0.82 27.47 -2.97
N ALA A 282 0.46 27.68 -2.75
CA ALA A 282 1.53 26.94 -3.40
C ALA A 282 2.77 26.85 -2.49
N PRO A 283 3.69 25.91 -2.80
CA PRO A 283 5.00 25.83 -2.14
C PRO A 283 5.81 27.12 -2.28
N CYS A 284 6.38 27.59 -1.17
CA CYS A 284 7.37 28.66 -1.17
C CYS A 284 8.72 28.16 -1.71
N ARG A 285 9.67 29.07 -1.92
CA ARG A 285 11.01 28.72 -2.45
C ARG A 285 11.70 27.62 -1.63
N ARG A 286 11.70 27.74 -0.30
CA ARG A 286 12.32 26.75 0.60
C ARG A 286 11.64 25.38 0.48
N GLU A 287 10.31 25.33 0.43
CA GLU A 287 9.58 24.09 0.23
C GLU A 287 9.90 23.47 -1.12
N ARG A 288 10.02 24.26 -2.19
CA ARG A 288 10.40 23.75 -3.53
C ARG A 288 11.78 23.11 -3.54
N GLU A 289 12.76 23.73 -2.89
CA GLU A 289 14.11 23.16 -2.76
C GLU A 289 14.07 21.82 -1.98
N GLN A 290 13.23 21.71 -0.96
CA GLN A 290 13.02 20.46 -0.22
C GLN A 290 12.26 19.40 -1.04
N ILE A 291 11.24 19.80 -1.81
CA ILE A 291 10.48 18.93 -2.71
C ILE A 291 11.39 18.37 -3.79
N GLU A 292 12.26 19.20 -4.37
CA GLU A 292 13.22 18.77 -5.37
C GLU A 292 14.21 17.74 -4.79
N MET A 293 14.71 17.97 -3.57
CA MET A 293 15.56 17.02 -2.87
C MET A 293 14.87 15.68 -2.65
N LEU A 294 13.64 15.69 -2.12
CA LEU A 294 12.86 14.48 -1.85
C LEU A 294 12.40 13.77 -3.11
N GLY A 295 12.10 14.50 -4.18
CA GLY A 295 11.81 13.95 -5.50
C GLY A 295 13.00 13.18 -6.05
N ALA A 296 14.19 13.77 -6.01
CA ALA A 296 15.41 13.09 -6.43
C ALA A 296 15.76 11.88 -5.51
N LEU A 297 15.44 11.96 -4.22
CA LEU A 297 15.58 10.82 -3.30
C LEU A 297 14.60 9.70 -3.67
N ALA A 298 13.36 10.03 -4.01
CA ALA A 298 12.35 9.09 -4.46
C ALA A 298 12.78 8.36 -5.74
N GLU A 299 13.38 9.08 -6.69
CA GLU A 299 13.91 8.50 -7.94
C GLU A 299 15.03 7.48 -7.68
N ALA A 300 15.85 7.69 -6.65
CA ALA A 300 16.86 6.72 -6.24
C ALA A 300 16.27 5.38 -5.78
N PHE A 301 14.98 5.36 -5.40
CA PHE A 301 14.20 4.16 -5.10
C PHE A 301 13.31 3.69 -6.26
N GLY A 302 13.31 4.39 -7.39
CA GLY A 302 12.50 4.07 -8.57
C GLY A 302 11.09 4.69 -8.56
N LEU A 303 10.84 5.69 -7.71
CA LEU A 303 9.61 6.47 -7.72
C LEU A 303 9.85 7.79 -8.46
N GLU A 304 9.09 8.05 -9.52
CA GLU A 304 9.23 9.26 -10.35
C GLU A 304 9.11 10.54 -9.51
N LYS A 305 9.89 11.57 -9.82
CA LYS A 305 9.89 12.83 -9.07
C LYS A 305 8.53 13.53 -9.15
N GLU A 306 7.88 13.48 -10.30
CA GLU A 306 6.59 14.11 -10.59
C GLU A 306 5.49 13.59 -9.66
N VAL A 307 5.59 12.31 -9.25
CA VAL A 307 4.69 11.72 -8.26
C VAL A 307 4.76 12.45 -6.92
N ILE A 308 5.96 12.85 -6.48
CA ILE A 308 6.12 13.60 -5.22
C ILE A 308 5.50 14.99 -5.36
N GLU A 309 5.68 15.64 -6.51
CA GLU A 309 5.06 16.94 -6.82
C GLU A 309 3.52 16.83 -6.80
N ASP A 310 2.95 15.78 -7.40
CA ASP A 310 1.51 15.51 -7.39
C ASP A 310 0.95 15.29 -5.97
N MET A 311 1.70 14.59 -5.10
CA MET A 311 1.34 14.41 -3.69
C MET A 311 1.30 15.76 -2.94
N VAL A 312 2.29 16.61 -3.17
CA VAL A 312 2.33 17.97 -2.60
C VAL A 312 1.15 18.81 -3.10
N ASP A 313 0.92 18.82 -4.40
CA ASP A 313 -0.19 19.55 -5.01
C ASP A 313 -1.54 19.07 -4.49
N ALA A 314 -1.71 17.75 -4.26
CA ALA A 314 -2.90 17.21 -3.64
C ALA A 314 -3.13 17.77 -2.21
N ILE A 315 -2.07 17.90 -1.40
CA ILE A 315 -2.16 18.52 -0.08
C ILE A 315 -2.58 19.99 -0.20
N TYR A 316 -1.93 20.78 -1.06
CA TYR A 316 -2.31 22.19 -1.26
C TYR A 316 -3.75 22.34 -1.74
N ARG A 317 -4.20 21.51 -2.70
CA ARG A 317 -5.57 21.49 -3.21
C ARG A 317 -6.60 21.17 -2.12
N ALA A 318 -6.30 20.22 -1.24
CA ALA A 318 -7.21 19.84 -0.15
C ALA A 318 -7.49 20.99 0.83
N TRP A 319 -6.51 21.88 1.03
CA TRP A 319 -6.62 23.02 1.94
C TRP A 319 -7.20 24.29 1.30
N VAL A 320 -7.32 24.38 -0.03
CA VAL A 320 -7.87 25.56 -0.73
C VAL A 320 -9.18 26.06 -0.11
N PRO A 321 -10.18 25.20 0.20
CA PRO A 321 -11.47 25.68 0.71
C PRO A 321 -11.43 26.27 2.12
N TYR A 322 -10.35 26.00 2.88
CA TYR A 322 -10.26 26.29 4.32
C TYR A 322 -9.29 27.43 4.65
N ARG A 323 -8.74 28.10 3.64
CA ARG A 323 -7.78 29.20 3.86
C ARG A 323 -8.45 30.43 4.44
N GLY A 324 -7.81 31.05 5.42
CA GLY A 324 -8.33 32.23 6.12
C GLY A 324 -9.23 31.90 7.31
N MET A 325 -9.53 30.62 7.54
CA MET A 325 -10.12 30.17 8.80
C MET A 325 -9.01 30.13 9.87
N SER A 326 -9.23 30.79 11.00
CA SER A 326 -8.32 30.74 12.15
C SER A 326 -8.59 29.46 12.94
N PHE A 327 -7.60 28.56 12.99
CA PHE A 327 -7.68 27.33 13.76
C PHE A 327 -6.81 27.43 15.01
N CYS A 328 -7.39 27.16 16.18
CA CYS A 328 -6.61 26.83 17.37
C CYS A 328 -6.22 25.36 17.26
N VAL A 329 -5.02 25.08 16.74
CA VAL A 329 -4.47 23.73 16.77
C VAL A 329 -3.90 23.52 18.16
N CYS A 330 -4.54 22.69 18.98
CA CYS A 330 -3.95 22.21 20.23
C CYS A 330 -2.77 21.30 19.86
N SER A 331 -1.55 21.79 20.03
CA SER A 331 -0.29 21.07 19.82
C SER A 331 -0.07 19.96 20.84
#